data_AF-A0A971DU50-F1
#
_entry.id   AF-A0A971DU50-F1
#
_cell.length_a   1.000
_cell.length_b   1.000
_cell.length_c   1.000
_cell.angle_alpha   90.00
_cell.angle_beta   90.00
_cell.angle_gamma   90.00
#
_symmetry.space_group_name_H-M   'P 1'
#
loop_
_entity.id
_entity.type
_entity.pdbx_description
1 polymer ?
#
loop_
_entity_poly.entity_id
_entity_poly.type
_entity_poly.pdbx_seq_one_letter_code
_entity_poly.pdbx_strand_id
1 'polypeptide(L)'
;MKNINRWFFLSLCLWLIIPVFAEARAEMHVPLLQQEPAFHKEDMQNISEQDASISVSTDGRHSYKTKEGIEIISYVDTWPESRLREVAEELYRNRHGIEIEYLARVEIYPGKEQSGNERVSASYDMELHEINIPVDLSGFLPADYRIKVPLEKGVIRIYRGEEKTEIEDLAIVLSHEYGHHFTFFHFDENFTSDKYKESTYYKVRRLYQYPEVNGEASYDERIHRWSIFEIAAEDYHQLLGSPTGKKTTRYLDISQKMGSPTYQRINTASREDYNAIPQENWNIPLASQVEGLYEYFISFLNEEPDATVMNMLSDPEDTDMPVLSYRVEEEFNFKRYIIEWNEAAAEDSEKPVYTLVAFDNENRLIPIKTVFPGEKTFAVVGTVTQIIDSYIYYYQDGLDRGSLDFRLYIQYPDGWVTASEDLTVNFN
;
A
#
# COMPACT_ATOMS: atom_id res chain seq x y z
N MET A 1 13.16 -24.11 29.61
CA MET A 1 13.05 -23.23 30.79
C MET A 1 13.86 -21.96 30.50
N LYS A 2 13.14 -20.85 30.30
CA LYS A 2 13.51 -19.42 30.40
C LYS A 2 14.82 -18.94 29.71
N ASN A 3 14.74 -18.17 28.61
CA ASN A 3 14.44 -16.72 28.49
C ASN A 3 15.61 -15.80 28.90
N ILE A 4 16.13 -14.98 27.95
CA ILE A 4 16.05 -13.49 27.95
C ILE A 4 17.12 -12.83 27.03
N ASN A 5 16.59 -12.11 26.03
CA ASN A 5 16.94 -10.82 25.43
C ASN A 5 18.40 -10.33 25.37
N ARG A 6 18.81 -9.98 24.15
CA ARG A 6 19.79 -8.91 23.88
C ARG A 6 19.10 -7.81 23.06
N TRP A 7 18.60 -6.81 23.77
CA TRP A 7 18.44 -5.44 23.28
C TRP A 7 19.22 -4.57 24.26
N PHE A 8 20.16 -3.77 23.75
CA PHE A 8 20.84 -2.73 24.53
C PHE A 8 20.96 -1.49 23.65
N PHE A 9 20.04 -0.54 23.86
CA PHE A 9 20.28 0.87 23.58
C PHE A 9 21.17 1.43 24.70
N LEU A 10 22.21 2.17 24.34
CA LEU A 10 23.03 2.92 25.28
C LEU A 10 22.87 4.40 24.98
N SER A 11 21.99 5.04 25.75
CA SER A 11 22.02 6.47 26.01
C SER A 11 23.24 6.77 26.89
N LEU A 12 24.08 7.71 26.50
CA LEU A 12 24.93 8.42 27.45
C LEU A 12 25.03 9.91 27.10
N CYS A 13 24.47 10.68 28.04
CA CYS A 13 24.66 12.09 28.32
C CYS A 13 25.93 12.73 27.79
N LEU A 14 25.82 13.93 27.21
CA LEU A 14 26.74 15.03 27.53
C LEU A 14 25.97 16.36 27.59
N TRP A 15 25.90 16.92 28.79
CA TRP A 15 25.52 18.30 29.08
C TRP A 15 26.79 19.18 29.15
N LEU A 16 26.60 20.48 28.92
CA LEU A 16 27.53 21.63 29.02
C LEU A 16 28.39 21.82 27.75
N ILE A 17 28.37 22.95 27.05
CA ILE A 17 28.58 24.34 27.53
C ILE A 17 27.81 25.34 26.64
N ILE A 18 27.09 26.27 27.26
CA ILE A 18 26.58 27.52 26.68
C ILE A 18 27.70 28.56 26.74
N PRO A 19 27.85 29.41 25.71
CA PRO A 19 27.82 30.84 26.02
C PRO A 19 26.80 31.60 25.17
N VAL A 20 26.12 32.48 25.87
CA VAL A 20 25.23 33.57 25.43
C VAL A 20 25.95 34.44 24.40
N PHE A 21 25.32 34.68 23.25
CA PHE A 21 25.42 35.97 22.56
C PHE A 21 24.05 36.37 22.01
N ALA A 22 23.62 37.54 22.47
CA ALA A 22 22.41 38.24 22.08
C ALA A 22 22.58 38.94 20.72
N GLU A 23 21.47 39.00 20.00
CA GLU A 23 21.01 40.08 19.10
C GLU A 23 22.01 40.77 18.18
N ALA A 24 21.90 40.45 16.89
CA ALA A 24 21.97 41.46 15.82
C ALA A 24 21.04 41.04 14.68
N ARG A 25 19.83 41.63 14.65
CA ARG A 25 18.99 41.69 13.44
C ARG A 25 19.71 42.57 12.43
N ALA A 26 20.18 41.97 11.34
CA ALA A 26 20.53 42.69 10.12
C ALA A 26 19.47 42.35 9.07
N GLU A 27 18.61 43.32 8.78
CA GLU A 27 17.73 43.31 7.62
C GLU A 27 18.58 43.30 6.35
N MET A 28 18.47 42.24 5.56
CA MET A 28 19.03 42.20 4.21
C MET A 28 17.89 42.09 3.21
N HIS A 29 17.53 43.25 2.64
CA HIS A 29 16.72 43.36 1.44
C HIS A 29 17.42 42.64 0.28
N VAL A 30 16.78 41.59 -0.25
CA VAL A 30 17.13 41.01 -1.55
C VAL A 30 16.09 41.49 -2.58
N PRO A 31 16.48 42.07 -3.73
CA PRO A 31 15.53 42.58 -4.70
C PRO A 31 14.78 41.45 -5.41
N LEU A 32 13.46 41.60 -5.50
CA LEU A 32 12.54 40.78 -6.27
C LEU A 32 12.86 40.95 -7.78
N LEU A 33 13.39 39.91 -8.42
CA LEU A 33 13.45 39.81 -9.88
C LEU A 33 12.37 38.83 -10.34
N GLN A 34 11.21 39.39 -10.71
CA GLN A 34 10.20 38.74 -11.52
C GLN A 34 10.77 38.51 -12.93
N GLN A 35 10.86 37.25 -13.35
CA GLN A 35 10.81 36.85 -14.75
C GLN A 35 10.36 35.38 -14.82
N GLU A 36 9.08 35.19 -15.09
CA GLU A 36 8.53 33.89 -15.52
C GLU A 36 9.06 33.55 -16.93
N PRO A 37 9.48 32.30 -17.20
CA PRO A 37 9.50 31.80 -18.55
C PRO A 37 8.23 30.98 -18.82
N ALA A 38 7.49 31.42 -19.83
CA ALA A 38 6.39 30.70 -20.45
C ALA A 38 6.86 29.32 -20.96
N PHE A 39 6.19 28.25 -20.53
CA PHE A 39 6.41 26.91 -21.08
C PHE A 39 5.57 26.72 -22.34
N HIS A 40 6.23 26.73 -23.50
CA HIS A 40 5.66 26.36 -24.79
C HIS A 40 5.71 24.84 -25.01
N LYS A 41 4.61 24.29 -25.54
CA LYS A 41 4.30 22.87 -25.72
C LYS A 41 5.10 22.11 -26.80
N GLU A 42 6.31 22.55 -27.17
CA GLU A 42 7.04 21.97 -28.32
C GLU A 42 8.43 21.37 -28.03
N ASP A 43 8.94 21.39 -26.79
CA ASP A 43 10.26 20.80 -26.46
C ASP A 43 10.18 19.34 -25.96
N MET A 44 9.35 18.52 -26.62
CA MET A 44 9.15 17.11 -26.25
C MET A 44 9.74 16.11 -27.26
N GLN A 45 10.74 16.51 -28.04
CA GLN A 45 11.48 15.62 -28.95
C GLN A 45 12.95 16.04 -29.10
N ASN A 46 13.76 15.77 -28.06
CA ASN A 46 15.19 15.42 -28.13
C ASN A 46 15.82 15.60 -26.74
N ILE A 47 15.84 14.54 -25.94
CA ILE A 47 16.77 14.46 -24.81
C ILE A 47 17.60 13.20 -25.03
N SER A 48 18.86 13.45 -25.38
CA SER A 48 19.91 12.49 -25.62
C SER A 48 20.21 11.67 -24.37
N GLU A 49 20.40 10.36 -24.59
CA GLU A 49 21.12 9.44 -23.71
C GLU A 49 22.48 10.03 -23.32
N GLN A 50 22.62 10.55 -22.11
CA GLN A 50 23.91 10.65 -21.43
C GLN A 50 23.71 10.84 -19.93
N ASP A 51 24.51 10.08 -19.17
CA ASP A 51 24.68 10.06 -17.71
C ASP A 51 23.80 9.09 -16.89
N ALA A 52 23.74 7.82 -17.33
CA ALA A 52 23.56 6.68 -16.45
C ALA A 52 24.91 5.95 -16.30
N SER A 53 25.44 5.83 -15.08
CA SER A 53 26.66 5.05 -14.84
C SER A 53 26.33 3.56 -14.75
N ILE A 54 26.63 2.84 -15.83
CA ILE A 54 26.51 1.39 -15.97
C ILE A 54 27.73 0.71 -15.33
N SER A 55 27.51 -0.19 -14.38
CA SER A 55 28.57 -1.08 -13.88
C SER A 55 28.02 -2.46 -13.52
N VAL A 56 28.48 -3.48 -14.23
CA VAL A 56 28.31 -4.88 -13.84
C VAL A 56 29.37 -5.22 -12.78
N SER A 57 28.90 -5.56 -11.59
CA SER A 57 29.71 -5.98 -10.46
C SER A 57 30.14 -7.45 -10.63
N THR A 58 31.37 -7.79 -10.24
CA THR A 58 31.98 -9.13 -10.40
C THR A 58 31.36 -10.25 -9.54
N ASP A 59 30.27 -9.97 -8.83
CA ASP A 59 29.51 -10.92 -7.99
C ASP A 59 28.21 -11.42 -8.62
N GLY A 60 27.90 -11.01 -9.87
CA GLY A 60 26.68 -11.42 -10.57
C GLY A 60 25.44 -10.60 -10.22
N ARG A 61 25.57 -9.49 -9.48
CA ARG A 61 24.44 -8.56 -9.23
C ARG A 61 24.29 -7.52 -10.33
N HIS A 62 23.04 -7.17 -10.63
CA HIS A 62 22.68 -6.04 -11.50
C HIS A 62 22.37 -4.81 -10.63
N SER A 63 22.72 -3.62 -11.12
CA SER A 63 22.43 -2.38 -10.39
C SER A 63 22.09 -1.22 -11.32
N TYR A 64 21.16 -0.38 -10.90
CA TYR A 64 20.80 0.88 -11.53
C TYR A 64 20.76 1.99 -10.47
N LYS A 65 21.29 3.17 -10.78
CA LYS A 65 21.29 4.31 -9.85
C LYS A 65 20.46 5.45 -10.42
N THR A 66 19.51 5.95 -9.62
CA THR A 66 18.67 7.09 -9.99
C THR A 66 19.42 8.41 -9.86
N LYS A 67 18.83 9.50 -10.35
CA LYS A 67 19.43 10.85 -10.27
C LYS A 67 19.52 11.36 -8.83
N GLU A 68 18.57 10.95 -8.01
CA GLU A 68 18.45 11.23 -6.57
C GLU A 68 19.40 10.34 -5.75
N GLY A 69 20.12 9.43 -6.40
CA GLY A 69 21.15 8.60 -5.80
C GLY A 69 20.64 7.32 -5.14
N ILE A 70 19.39 6.93 -5.41
CA ILE A 70 18.80 5.66 -4.96
C ILE A 70 19.36 4.54 -5.82
N GLU A 71 19.80 3.45 -5.19
CA GLU A 71 20.31 2.27 -5.90
C GLU A 71 19.22 1.20 -6.00
N ILE A 72 18.89 0.74 -7.19
CA ILE A 72 18.08 -0.45 -7.43
C ILE A 72 19.04 -1.59 -7.71
N ILE A 73 19.02 -2.63 -6.88
CA ILE A 73 19.96 -3.75 -6.92
C ILE A 73 19.16 -5.04 -7.08
N SER A 74 19.55 -5.88 -8.03
CA SER A 74 18.96 -7.21 -8.22
C SER A 74 20.01 -8.30 -8.13
N TYR A 75 19.63 -9.36 -7.42
CA TYR A 75 20.37 -10.60 -7.27
C TYR A 75 19.68 -11.78 -8.00
N VAL A 76 18.71 -11.48 -8.88
CA VAL A 76 17.91 -12.47 -9.62
C VAL A 76 17.85 -12.19 -11.11
N ASP A 77 17.81 -13.25 -11.92
CA ASP A 77 17.79 -13.15 -13.39
C ASP A 77 16.46 -12.63 -13.95
N THR A 78 15.37 -12.70 -13.18
CA THR A 78 14.05 -12.15 -13.56
C THR A 78 14.04 -10.63 -13.63
N TRP A 79 14.98 -9.99 -12.91
CA TRP A 79 15.19 -8.55 -12.88
C TRP A 79 16.62 -8.22 -13.34
N PRO A 80 16.92 -8.39 -14.64
CA PRO A 80 18.21 -8.03 -15.20
C PRO A 80 18.38 -6.51 -15.24
N GLU A 81 19.62 -6.05 -15.43
CA GLU A 81 19.97 -4.62 -15.49
C GLU A 81 19.05 -3.79 -16.39
N SER A 82 18.65 -4.32 -17.55
CA SER A 82 17.77 -3.62 -18.51
C SER A 82 16.37 -3.33 -17.98
N ARG A 83 15.94 -4.00 -16.89
CA ARG A 83 14.63 -3.82 -16.24
C ARG A 83 14.71 -3.06 -14.93
N LEU A 84 15.88 -2.82 -14.35
CA LEU A 84 15.97 -2.13 -13.05
C LEU A 84 15.50 -0.67 -13.10
N ARG A 85 15.54 -0.06 -14.28
CA ARG A 85 14.92 1.24 -14.52
C ARG A 85 13.40 1.20 -14.34
N GLU A 86 12.74 0.11 -14.73
CA GLU A 86 11.30 -0.09 -14.56
C GLU A 86 10.92 -0.08 -13.07
N VAL A 87 11.73 -0.73 -12.23
CA VAL A 87 11.56 -0.75 -10.77
C VAL A 87 11.73 0.66 -10.17
N ALA A 88 12.72 1.43 -10.65
CA ALA A 88 12.88 2.82 -10.22
C ALA A 88 11.68 3.67 -10.63
N GLU A 89 11.23 3.56 -11.89
CA GLU A 89 10.07 4.30 -12.40
C GLU A 89 8.80 3.93 -11.63
N GLU A 90 8.62 2.67 -11.25
CA GLU A 90 7.51 2.22 -10.41
C GLU A 90 7.59 2.77 -8.98
N LEU A 91 8.77 2.81 -8.36
CA LEU A 91 8.98 3.46 -7.07
C LEU A 91 8.50 4.93 -7.12
N TYR A 92 8.86 5.68 -8.17
CA TYR A 92 8.46 7.07 -8.38
C TYR A 92 6.98 7.25 -8.75
N ARG A 93 6.20 6.18 -8.98
CA ARG A 93 4.74 6.27 -9.13
C ARG A 93 4.00 6.36 -7.80
N ASN A 94 4.66 6.05 -6.70
CA ASN A 94 4.17 6.40 -5.38
C ASN A 94 4.22 7.91 -5.20
N ARG A 95 3.20 8.51 -4.59
CA ARG A 95 3.24 9.93 -4.26
C ARG A 95 4.22 10.16 -3.12
N HIS A 96 5.22 11.00 -3.37
CA HIS A 96 6.35 11.17 -2.47
C HIS A 96 6.75 12.64 -2.34
N GLY A 97 7.28 13.02 -1.19
CA GLY A 97 7.88 14.31 -0.91
C GLY A 97 9.40 14.20 -0.80
N ILE A 98 9.97 15.00 0.10
CA ILE A 98 11.42 15.06 0.33
C ILE A 98 11.99 13.77 0.93
N GLU A 99 11.15 12.95 1.57
CA GLU A 99 11.56 11.69 2.19
C GLU A 99 12.22 10.75 1.18
N ILE A 100 11.85 10.79 -0.11
CA ILE A 100 12.46 9.92 -1.12
C ILE A 100 13.98 10.07 -1.22
N GLU A 101 14.53 11.25 -0.90
CA GLU A 101 15.98 11.48 -0.86
C GLU A 101 16.67 10.71 0.29
N TYR A 102 15.90 10.28 1.29
CA TYR A 102 16.32 9.48 2.43
C TYR A 102 16.16 7.98 2.20
N LEU A 103 15.68 7.55 1.03
CA LEU A 103 15.81 6.17 0.60
C LEU A 103 17.22 5.94 0.03
N ALA A 104 17.92 4.92 0.52
CA ALA A 104 19.23 4.54 -0.01
C ALA A 104 19.10 3.63 -1.22
N ARG A 105 18.29 2.57 -1.08
CA ARG A 105 18.24 1.51 -2.09
C ARG A 105 17.04 0.57 -1.95
N VAL A 106 16.76 -0.12 -3.05
CA VAL A 106 15.84 -1.25 -3.17
C VAL A 106 16.64 -2.47 -3.61
N GLU A 107 16.57 -3.56 -2.86
CA GLU A 107 17.30 -4.81 -3.10
C GLU A 107 16.31 -5.94 -3.43
N ILE A 108 16.50 -6.65 -4.55
CA ILE A 108 15.67 -7.78 -4.97
C ILE A 108 16.46 -9.08 -4.83
N TYR A 109 16.11 -9.88 -3.82
CA TYR A 109 16.80 -11.11 -3.44
C TYR A 109 16.10 -12.38 -3.95
N PRO A 110 16.87 -13.44 -4.28
CA PRO A 110 16.30 -14.76 -4.50
C PRO A 110 15.82 -15.38 -3.17
N GLY A 111 14.81 -16.24 -3.25
CA GLY A 111 14.39 -17.07 -2.13
C GLY A 111 13.80 -16.28 -0.95
N LYS A 112 13.69 -16.94 0.20
CA LYS A 112 13.04 -16.39 1.39
C LYS A 112 13.99 -15.49 2.19
N GLU A 113 13.39 -14.64 3.02
CA GLU A 113 14.10 -13.84 4.02
C GLU A 113 14.99 -14.73 4.93
N GLN A 114 16.06 -14.16 5.48
CA GLN A 114 17.15 -14.91 6.15
C GLN A 114 16.69 -15.72 7.36
N SER A 115 15.63 -15.31 8.06
CA SER A 115 15.03 -16.09 9.15
C SER A 115 14.22 -17.30 8.67
N GLY A 116 13.98 -17.40 7.36
CA GLY A 116 13.28 -18.51 6.71
C GLY A 116 11.76 -18.41 6.79
N ASN A 117 11.21 -17.26 7.20
CA ASN A 117 9.77 -17.07 7.28
C ASN A 117 9.15 -16.96 5.89
N GLU A 118 8.35 -17.96 5.50
CA GLU A 118 7.74 -18.04 4.16
C GLU A 118 6.72 -16.93 3.88
N ARG A 119 6.29 -16.20 4.92
CA ARG A 119 5.25 -15.17 4.84
C ARG A 119 5.80 -13.77 4.59
N VAL A 120 7.11 -13.59 4.66
CA VAL A 120 7.76 -12.28 4.44
C VAL A 120 8.09 -12.14 2.96
N SER A 121 7.33 -11.29 2.27
CA SER A 121 7.54 -10.96 0.85
C SER A 121 8.55 -9.83 0.66
N ALA A 122 8.68 -8.95 1.66
CA ALA A 122 9.68 -7.89 1.71
C ALA A 122 9.89 -7.38 3.16
N SER A 123 10.85 -6.47 3.31
CA SER A 123 11.09 -5.75 4.57
C SER A 123 11.65 -4.35 4.30
N TYR A 124 11.33 -3.42 5.19
CA TYR A 124 11.93 -2.11 5.28
C TYR A 124 12.83 -2.00 6.52
N ASP A 125 14.04 -1.45 6.35
CA ASP A 125 14.97 -1.16 7.43
C ASP A 125 15.55 0.25 7.29
N MET A 126 16.04 0.82 8.39
CA MET A 126 16.87 2.04 8.37
C MET A 126 18.32 1.68 8.66
N GLU A 127 19.23 2.22 7.84
CA GLU A 127 20.66 2.00 7.97
C GLU A 127 21.43 3.31 8.12
N LEU A 128 22.39 3.32 9.04
CA LEU A 128 23.27 4.46 9.26
C LEU A 128 24.28 4.60 8.10
N HIS A 129 24.17 5.71 7.38
CA HIS A 129 25.09 6.14 6.34
C HIS A 129 25.94 7.30 6.85
N GLU A 130 27.12 7.49 6.24
CA GLU A 130 27.99 8.62 6.55
C GLU A 130 28.14 9.49 5.29
N ILE A 131 27.58 10.71 5.35
CA ILE A 131 27.76 11.69 4.28
C ILE A 131 28.99 12.53 4.60
N ASN A 132 29.87 12.68 3.62
CA ASN A 132 31.10 13.45 3.75
C ASN A 132 30.95 14.80 3.05
N ILE A 133 30.54 15.82 3.80
CA ILE A 133 30.32 17.18 3.31
C ILE A 133 31.67 17.91 3.21
N PRO A 134 32.12 18.32 2.02
CA PRO A 134 33.34 19.12 1.89
C PRO A 134 33.10 20.50 2.51
N VAL A 135 34.05 20.99 3.30
CA VAL A 135 33.98 22.33 3.91
C VAL A 135 35.18 23.13 3.47
N ASP A 136 34.92 24.18 2.69
CA ASP A 136 35.94 25.16 2.32
C ASP A 136 35.97 26.30 3.34
N LEU A 137 36.87 26.16 4.31
CA LEU A 137 37.27 27.25 5.21
C LEU A 137 38.78 27.50 5.03
N SER A 138 39.13 27.89 3.81
CA SER A 138 40.49 28.29 3.41
C SER A 138 41.16 29.19 4.46
N GLY A 139 42.32 28.75 4.96
CA GLY A 139 43.10 29.43 6.00
C GLY A 139 42.84 28.96 7.44
N PHE A 140 41.78 28.18 7.67
CA PHE A 140 41.46 27.58 8.99
C PHE A 140 41.46 26.06 8.97
N LEU A 141 41.03 25.45 7.86
CA LEU A 141 40.97 23.99 7.69
C LEU A 141 41.80 23.52 6.50
N PRO A 142 42.26 22.25 6.49
CA PRO A 142 42.83 21.61 5.31
C PRO A 142 41.88 21.69 4.10
N ALA A 143 42.44 21.79 2.89
CA ALA A 143 41.67 21.91 1.65
C ALA A 143 40.80 20.68 1.33
N ASP A 144 41.10 19.53 1.92
CA ASP A 144 40.37 18.27 1.80
C ASP A 144 39.51 17.96 3.03
N TYR A 145 39.32 18.93 3.94
CA TYR A 145 38.54 18.71 5.14
C TYR A 145 37.08 18.37 4.80
N ARG A 146 36.58 17.29 5.41
CA ARG A 146 35.19 16.85 5.26
C ARG A 146 34.56 16.68 6.63
N ILE A 147 33.34 17.18 6.77
CA ILE A 147 32.49 16.85 7.91
C ILE A 147 31.79 15.54 7.62
N LYS A 148 31.92 14.59 8.55
CA LYS A 148 31.20 13.33 8.57
C LYS A 148 29.86 13.56 9.26
N VAL A 149 28.78 13.49 8.49
CA VAL A 149 27.42 13.62 9.01
C VAL A 149 26.79 12.23 8.99
N PRO A 150 26.48 11.63 10.15
CA PRO A 150 25.67 10.42 10.19
C PRO A 150 24.26 10.75 9.70
N LEU A 151 23.75 9.92 8.79
CA LEU A 151 22.39 10.02 8.27
C LEU A 151 21.78 8.63 8.20
N GLU A 152 20.59 8.43 8.77
CA GLU A 152 19.83 7.20 8.57
C GLU A 152 19.10 7.25 7.23
N LYS A 153 19.26 6.21 6.42
CA LYS A 153 18.57 6.06 5.15
C LYS A 153 17.82 4.74 5.09
N GLY A 154 16.64 4.76 4.49
CA GLY A 154 15.78 3.60 4.31
C GLY A 154 16.32 2.60 3.29
N VAL A 155 16.05 1.32 3.50
CA VAL A 155 16.40 0.23 2.59
C VAL A 155 15.20 -0.70 2.48
N ILE A 156 14.74 -0.92 1.25
CA ILE A 156 13.66 -1.87 0.94
C ILE A 156 14.31 -3.16 0.42
N ARG A 157 13.90 -4.30 0.97
CA ARG A 157 14.37 -5.63 0.55
C ARG A 157 13.20 -6.47 0.12
N ILE A 158 13.18 -6.87 -1.14
CA ILE A 158 12.14 -7.71 -1.71
C ILE A 158 12.68 -9.13 -1.83
N TYR A 159 11.93 -10.09 -1.30
CA TYR A 159 12.27 -11.51 -1.32
C TYR A 159 11.47 -12.25 -2.39
N ARG A 160 11.97 -13.43 -2.77
CA ARG A 160 11.40 -14.29 -3.81
C ARG A 160 11.29 -13.54 -5.14
N GLY A 161 12.31 -12.75 -5.47
CA GLY A 161 12.34 -11.95 -6.70
C GLY A 161 12.27 -12.80 -7.98
N GLU A 162 12.66 -14.07 -7.91
CA GLU A 162 12.54 -15.05 -8.99
C GLU A 162 11.09 -15.44 -9.30
N GLU A 163 10.16 -15.21 -8.36
CA GLU A 163 8.74 -15.51 -8.53
C GLU A 163 7.94 -14.29 -9.01
N LYS A 164 8.53 -13.08 -8.92
CA LYS A 164 7.92 -11.81 -9.32
C LYS A 164 8.46 -11.44 -10.68
N THR A 165 7.74 -11.73 -11.74
CA THR A 165 8.25 -11.57 -13.11
C THR A 165 7.76 -10.30 -13.79
N GLU A 166 6.68 -9.71 -13.29
CA GLU A 166 6.10 -8.48 -13.82
C GLU A 166 6.25 -7.33 -12.82
N ILE A 167 6.25 -6.08 -13.32
CA ILE A 167 6.43 -4.90 -12.46
C ILE A 167 5.32 -4.79 -11.43
N GLU A 168 4.15 -5.32 -11.74
CA GLU A 168 2.99 -5.21 -10.86
C GLU A 168 3.05 -6.20 -9.69
N ASP A 169 3.84 -7.28 -9.82
CA ASP A 169 4.17 -8.16 -8.70
C ASP A 169 5.06 -7.42 -7.67
N LEU A 170 5.84 -6.43 -8.12
CA LEU A 170 6.65 -5.57 -7.26
C LEU A 170 5.89 -4.33 -6.79
N ALA A 171 4.96 -3.78 -7.57
CA ALA A 171 4.31 -2.50 -7.32
C ALA A 171 3.60 -2.42 -5.96
N ILE A 172 2.84 -3.48 -5.61
CA ILE A 172 2.17 -3.54 -4.30
C ILE A 172 3.16 -3.60 -3.14
N VAL A 173 4.21 -4.43 -3.29
CA VAL A 173 5.27 -4.59 -2.30
C VAL A 173 6.04 -3.29 -2.12
N LEU A 174 6.43 -2.65 -3.22
CA LEU A 174 7.12 -1.35 -3.20
C LEU A 174 6.26 -0.29 -2.51
N SER A 175 4.97 -0.21 -2.83
CA SER A 175 4.08 0.79 -2.22
C SER A 175 3.94 0.58 -0.72
N HIS A 176 3.81 -0.66 -0.27
CA HIS A 176 3.74 -1.01 1.15
C HIS A 176 5.05 -0.68 1.89
N GLU A 177 6.18 -1.17 1.40
CA GLU A 177 7.49 -0.95 2.06
C GLU A 177 7.92 0.52 1.99
N TYR A 178 7.55 1.23 0.93
CA TYR A 178 7.71 2.67 0.86
C TYR A 178 6.77 3.41 1.82
N GLY A 179 5.59 2.85 2.12
CA GLY A 179 4.72 3.33 3.19
C GLY A 179 5.38 3.30 4.57
N HIS A 180 6.13 2.24 4.89
CA HIS A 180 6.98 2.21 6.10
C HIS A 180 8.02 3.34 6.06
N HIS A 181 8.72 3.51 4.93
CA HIS A 181 9.69 4.60 4.75
C HIS A 181 9.08 5.98 5.00
N PHE A 182 7.95 6.25 4.34
CA PHE A 182 7.22 7.50 4.44
C PHE A 182 6.79 7.81 5.87
N THR A 183 6.16 6.83 6.52
CA THR A 183 5.57 7.02 7.86
C THR A 183 6.65 7.21 8.91
N PHE A 184 7.76 6.46 8.87
CA PHE A 184 8.87 6.66 9.80
C PHE A 184 9.61 7.99 9.58
N PHE A 185 9.62 8.52 8.37
CA PHE A 185 10.23 9.81 8.09
C PHE A 185 9.36 10.98 8.60
N HIS A 186 8.04 10.92 8.36
CA HIS A 186 7.14 12.07 8.54
C HIS A 186 6.40 12.09 9.87
N PHE A 187 6.07 10.93 10.46
CA PHE A 187 5.21 10.92 11.64
C PHE A 187 5.95 11.41 12.88
N ASP A 188 5.20 11.94 13.85
CA ASP A 188 5.78 12.55 15.04
C ASP A 188 6.56 11.55 15.92
N GLU A 189 7.38 12.09 16.81
CA GLU A 189 8.28 11.32 17.69
C GLU A 189 7.60 10.28 18.59
N ASN A 190 6.27 10.33 18.74
CA ASN A 190 5.52 9.34 19.49
C ASN A 190 5.13 8.13 18.64
N PHE A 191 5.32 8.15 17.33
CA PHE A 191 5.08 7.02 16.44
C PHE A 191 6.18 5.94 16.60
N THR A 192 6.16 5.31 17.78
CA THR A 192 7.11 4.29 18.23
C THR A 192 6.37 3.18 18.95
N SER A 193 7.00 2.01 19.12
CA SER A 193 6.36 0.81 19.70
C SER A 193 5.70 1.06 21.05
N ASP A 194 6.28 1.96 21.84
CA ASP A 194 5.89 2.19 23.23
C ASP A 194 4.95 3.39 23.40
N LYS A 195 4.97 4.34 22.45
CA LYS A 195 4.25 5.61 22.55
C LYS A 195 3.21 5.83 21.46
N TYR A 196 3.01 4.87 20.54
CA TYR A 196 2.16 5.05 19.36
C TYR A 196 0.75 5.61 19.68
N LYS A 197 0.18 5.29 20.85
CA LYS A 197 -1.13 5.80 21.29
C LYS A 197 -1.17 7.32 21.46
N GLU A 198 -0.02 7.95 21.67
CA GLU A 198 0.12 9.40 21.81
C GLU A 198 0.38 10.09 20.47
N SER A 199 0.71 9.33 19.41
CA SER A 199 0.97 9.86 18.07
C SER A 199 -0.26 10.54 17.46
N THR A 200 0.00 11.47 16.55
CA THR A 200 -1.00 12.19 15.77
C THR A 200 -1.75 11.22 14.86
N TYR A 201 -1.02 10.34 14.18
CA TYR A 201 -1.60 9.31 13.31
C TYR A 201 -2.61 8.42 14.06
N TYR A 202 -2.28 7.90 15.24
CA TYR A 202 -3.20 7.07 16.04
C TYR A 202 -4.54 7.77 16.34
N LYS A 203 -4.48 9.09 16.57
CA LYS A 203 -5.67 9.92 16.87
C LYS A 203 -6.48 10.19 15.59
N VAL A 204 -5.83 10.62 14.52
CA VAL A 204 -6.47 10.92 13.23
C VAL A 204 -7.10 9.67 12.63
N ARG A 205 -6.39 8.53 12.68
CA ARG A 205 -6.89 7.22 12.24
C ARG A 205 -7.98 6.64 13.16
N ARG A 206 -8.26 7.31 14.29
CA ARG A 206 -9.26 6.94 15.32
C ARG A 206 -9.05 5.53 15.88
N LEU A 207 -7.79 5.11 16.00
CA LEU A 207 -7.41 3.75 16.42
C LEU A 207 -7.67 3.46 17.91
N TYR A 208 -8.02 4.47 18.70
CA TYR A 208 -8.48 4.30 20.08
C TYR A 208 -9.77 3.49 20.22
N GLN A 209 -10.53 3.32 19.13
CA GLN A 209 -11.72 2.47 19.08
C GLN A 209 -11.39 0.97 19.04
N TYR A 210 -10.13 0.62 18.74
CA TYR A 210 -9.69 -0.75 18.50
C TYR A 210 -8.60 -1.14 19.52
N PRO A 211 -8.96 -1.78 20.64
CA PRO A 211 -8.01 -2.13 21.69
C PRO A 211 -6.93 -3.14 21.26
N GLU A 212 -7.15 -3.86 20.16
CA GLU A 212 -6.21 -4.84 19.59
C GLU A 212 -4.98 -4.19 18.95
N VAL A 213 -5.06 -2.89 18.61
CA VAL A 213 -3.95 -2.17 17.96
C VAL A 213 -2.73 -2.18 18.86
N ASN A 214 -1.59 -2.60 18.30
CA ASN A 214 -0.33 -2.79 19.00
C ASN A 214 0.84 -2.08 18.29
N GLY A 215 1.99 -2.02 18.96
CA GLY A 215 3.24 -1.49 18.42
C GLY A 215 4.29 -2.57 18.19
N GLU A 216 3.88 -3.81 17.91
CA GLU A 216 4.79 -4.95 17.77
C GLU A 216 5.17 -5.18 16.30
N ALA A 217 6.47 -5.34 16.04
CA ALA A 217 6.99 -5.86 14.78
C ALA A 217 7.00 -7.39 14.81
N SER A 218 5.86 -8.02 14.52
CA SER A 218 5.67 -9.47 14.55
C SER A 218 5.05 -9.97 13.24
N TYR A 219 5.61 -11.05 12.69
CA TYR A 219 5.07 -11.71 11.49
C TYR A 219 3.95 -12.73 11.78
N ASP A 220 3.48 -12.87 13.03
CA ASP A 220 2.22 -13.57 13.29
C ASP A 220 1.10 -12.69 12.73
N GLU A 221 0.40 -13.17 11.71
CA GLU A 221 -0.67 -12.48 11.00
C GLU A 221 -1.71 -11.83 11.92
N ARG A 222 -2.02 -12.45 13.07
CA ARG A 222 -2.98 -11.90 14.03
C ARG A 222 -2.41 -10.75 14.84
N ILE A 223 -1.10 -10.61 14.94
CA ILE A 223 -0.42 -9.47 15.58
C ILE A 223 -0.12 -8.42 14.51
N HIS A 224 0.44 -8.85 13.38
CA HIS A 224 0.85 -8.06 12.23
C HIS A 224 -0.24 -7.13 11.73
N ARG A 225 -1.44 -7.67 11.43
CA ARG A 225 -2.56 -6.86 10.92
C ARG A 225 -3.04 -5.79 11.91
N TRP A 226 -2.73 -5.94 13.20
CA TRP A 226 -3.07 -4.98 14.25
C TRP A 226 -1.88 -4.09 14.65
N SER A 227 -0.71 -4.28 14.04
CA SER A 227 0.44 -3.40 14.23
C SER A 227 0.14 -2.03 13.63
N ILE A 228 0.36 -0.97 14.39
CA ILE A 228 0.15 0.39 13.91
C ILE A 228 1.05 0.72 12.72
N PHE A 229 2.25 0.13 12.64
CA PHE A 229 3.19 0.37 11.55
C PHE A 229 2.67 -0.24 10.25
N GLU A 230 2.13 -1.45 10.31
CA GLU A 230 1.52 -2.12 9.16
C GLU A 230 0.24 -1.41 8.71
N ILE A 231 -0.61 -0.99 9.65
CA ILE A 231 -1.81 -0.21 9.31
C ILE A 231 -1.41 1.10 8.62
N ALA A 232 -0.36 1.78 9.08
CA ALA A 232 0.11 3.03 8.48
C ALA A 232 0.69 2.83 7.07
N ALA A 233 1.46 1.76 6.84
CA ALA A 233 1.99 1.40 5.53
C ALA A 233 0.86 1.03 4.54
N GLU A 234 -0.15 0.29 4.99
CA GLU A 234 -1.33 -0.06 4.20
C GLU A 234 -2.20 1.16 3.90
N ASP A 235 -2.36 2.08 4.86
CA ASP A 235 -3.03 3.36 4.64
C ASP A 235 -2.27 4.20 3.60
N TYR A 236 -0.94 4.25 3.67
CA TYR A 236 -0.12 4.90 2.64
C TYR A 236 -0.37 4.27 1.26
N HIS A 237 -0.33 2.94 1.15
CA HIS A 237 -0.58 2.26 -0.13
C HIS A 237 -1.95 2.63 -0.70
N GLN A 238 -3.01 2.59 0.12
CA GLN A 238 -4.36 2.96 -0.30
C GLN A 238 -4.45 4.41 -0.80
N LEU A 239 -3.86 5.37 -0.07
CA LEU A 239 -4.04 6.80 -0.29
C LEU A 239 -3.05 7.40 -1.29
N LEU A 240 -1.79 6.98 -1.24
CA LEU A 240 -0.64 7.58 -1.92
C LEU A 240 0.17 6.59 -2.76
N GLY A 241 -0.02 5.28 -2.55
CA GLY A 241 0.69 4.24 -3.28
C GLY A 241 0.41 4.22 -4.77
N SER A 242 1.32 3.61 -5.52
CA SER A 242 1.25 3.52 -6.99
C SER A 242 -0.06 2.90 -7.48
N PRO A 243 -0.72 3.47 -8.50
CA PRO A 243 -1.90 2.85 -9.15
C PRO A 243 -1.61 1.46 -9.72
N THR A 244 -0.36 1.16 -10.06
CA THR A 244 0.05 -0.14 -10.60
C THR A 244 -0.05 -1.26 -9.57
N GLY A 245 0.09 -0.95 -8.27
CA GLY A 245 -0.13 -1.90 -7.17
C GLY A 245 -1.60 -2.17 -6.86
N LYS A 246 -2.53 -1.41 -7.46
CA LYS A 246 -3.97 -1.44 -7.18
C LYS A 246 -4.73 -2.22 -8.26
N LYS A 247 -4.18 -3.35 -8.71
CA LYS A 247 -4.80 -4.15 -9.77
C LYS A 247 -6.12 -4.79 -9.32
N THR A 248 -6.96 -5.05 -10.30
CA THR A 248 -8.24 -5.73 -10.11
C THR A 248 -8.14 -7.19 -10.56
N THR A 249 -8.40 -8.11 -9.64
CA THR A 249 -8.56 -9.53 -9.91
C THR A 249 -10.04 -9.85 -10.17
N ARG A 250 -10.30 -10.65 -11.23
CA ARG A 250 -11.66 -11.07 -11.58
C ARG A 250 -12.05 -12.35 -10.83
N TYR A 251 -12.99 -12.23 -9.91
CA TYR A 251 -13.64 -13.36 -9.25
C TYR A 251 -14.97 -13.70 -9.89
N LEU A 252 -15.25 -15.00 -9.99
CA LEU A 252 -16.49 -15.53 -10.54
C LEU A 252 -17.33 -16.15 -9.42
N ASP A 253 -18.63 -15.88 -9.44
CA ASP A 253 -19.59 -16.53 -8.55
C ASP A 253 -19.90 -17.97 -9.00
N ILE A 254 -20.67 -18.71 -8.19
CA ILE A 254 -21.00 -20.10 -8.50
C ILE A 254 -21.81 -20.24 -9.82
N SER A 255 -22.60 -19.23 -10.17
CA SER A 255 -23.38 -19.22 -11.41
C SER A 255 -22.49 -19.06 -12.64
N GLN A 256 -21.42 -18.27 -12.55
CA GLN A 256 -20.46 -18.06 -13.64
C GLN A 256 -19.45 -19.20 -13.77
N LYS A 257 -19.18 -19.92 -12.67
CA LYS A 257 -18.33 -21.13 -12.66
C LYS A 257 -19.02 -22.38 -13.21
N MET A 258 -20.35 -22.34 -13.32
CA MET A 258 -21.16 -23.46 -13.80
C MET A 258 -20.70 -23.94 -15.19
N GLY A 259 -20.43 -25.24 -15.31
CA GLY A 259 -19.96 -25.85 -16.56
C GLY A 259 -18.46 -25.63 -16.86
N SER A 260 -17.71 -24.98 -15.96
CA SER A 260 -16.25 -24.88 -16.09
C SER A 260 -15.56 -26.26 -15.94
N PRO A 261 -14.56 -26.58 -16.78
CA PRO A 261 -13.78 -27.82 -16.65
C PRO A 261 -12.92 -27.86 -15.38
N THR A 262 -12.60 -26.69 -14.81
CA THR A 262 -11.83 -26.53 -13.57
C THR A 262 -12.73 -25.93 -12.49
N TYR A 263 -13.49 -26.81 -11.84
CA TYR A 263 -14.44 -26.40 -10.81
C TYR A 263 -13.75 -26.12 -9.47
N GLN A 264 -13.57 -24.84 -9.15
CA GLN A 264 -13.17 -24.36 -7.83
C GLN A 264 -14.39 -23.78 -7.11
N ARG A 265 -14.83 -24.45 -6.04
CA ARG A 265 -16.05 -24.10 -5.30
C ARG A 265 -15.99 -22.68 -4.74
N ILE A 266 -14.91 -22.37 -4.04
CA ILE A 266 -14.67 -21.08 -3.40
C ILE A 266 -13.51 -20.38 -4.09
N ASN A 267 -13.55 -19.05 -4.17
CA ASN A 267 -12.38 -18.28 -4.56
C ASN A 267 -11.43 -18.15 -3.37
N THR A 268 -10.17 -17.90 -3.67
CA THR A 268 -9.14 -17.51 -2.70
C THR A 268 -8.56 -16.17 -3.14
N ALA A 269 -8.30 -15.28 -2.19
CA ALA A 269 -7.54 -14.05 -2.44
C ALA A 269 -6.19 -14.14 -1.74
N SER A 270 -5.21 -13.46 -2.31
CA SER A 270 -3.95 -13.13 -1.65
C SER A 270 -3.82 -11.61 -1.48
N ARG A 271 -2.77 -11.15 -0.80
CA ARG A 271 -2.55 -9.72 -0.54
C ARG A 271 -2.39 -8.91 -1.82
N GLU A 272 -1.96 -9.56 -2.89
CA GLU A 272 -1.82 -8.99 -4.23
C GLU A 272 -3.18 -8.69 -4.91
N ASP A 273 -4.28 -9.24 -4.40
CA ASP A 273 -5.63 -9.02 -4.92
C ASP A 273 -6.29 -7.77 -4.29
N TYR A 274 -5.77 -6.59 -4.61
CA TYR A 274 -6.16 -5.32 -3.99
C TYR A 274 -7.68 -5.05 -3.97
N ASN A 275 -8.41 -5.43 -5.02
CA ASN A 275 -9.86 -5.24 -5.07
C ASN A 275 -10.64 -6.14 -4.09
N ALA A 276 -10.04 -7.21 -3.59
CA ALA A 276 -10.61 -8.08 -2.56
C ALA A 276 -9.98 -7.83 -1.18
N ILE A 277 -8.69 -7.49 -1.11
CA ILE A 277 -7.95 -7.21 0.12
C ILE A 277 -7.23 -5.86 -0.04
N PRO A 278 -7.97 -4.73 0.03
CA PRO A 278 -7.36 -3.40 -0.09
C PRO A 278 -6.50 -3.03 1.12
N GLN A 279 -6.71 -3.71 2.25
CA GLN A 279 -5.87 -3.64 3.44
C GLN A 279 -5.89 -4.98 4.19
N GLU A 280 -4.80 -5.31 4.88
CA GLU A 280 -4.71 -6.56 5.66
C GLU A 280 -5.74 -6.65 6.82
N ASN A 281 -6.15 -5.52 7.37
CA ASN A 281 -7.06 -5.46 8.50
C ASN A 281 -8.47 -5.03 8.09
N TRP A 282 -9.31 -5.98 7.68
CA TRP A 282 -10.71 -5.71 7.33
C TRP A 282 -11.63 -5.42 8.53
N ASN A 283 -11.12 -5.38 9.77
CA ASN A 283 -11.92 -5.03 10.96
C ASN A 283 -11.88 -3.54 11.32
N ILE A 284 -11.07 -2.75 10.61
CA ILE A 284 -11.08 -1.29 10.68
C ILE A 284 -11.59 -0.72 9.35
N PRO A 285 -12.17 0.50 9.31
CA PRO A 285 -12.53 1.18 8.07
C PRO A 285 -11.33 1.31 7.15
N LEU A 286 -11.58 1.39 5.84
CA LEU A 286 -10.55 1.71 4.85
C LEU A 286 -9.98 3.11 5.11
N ALA A 287 -8.74 3.33 4.70
CA ALA A 287 -8.05 4.62 4.89
C ALA A 287 -8.86 5.78 4.27
N SER A 288 -9.42 5.52 3.09
CA SER A 288 -10.30 6.41 2.34
C SER A 288 -11.61 6.79 3.04
N GLN A 289 -12.01 6.07 4.09
CA GLN A 289 -13.27 6.31 4.81
C GLN A 289 -13.02 6.94 6.19
N VAL A 290 -11.78 7.34 6.48
CA VAL A 290 -11.45 8.05 7.72
C VAL A 290 -11.24 9.53 7.44
N GLU A 291 -12.22 10.32 7.86
CA GLU A 291 -12.19 11.78 7.79
C GLU A 291 -10.89 12.35 8.40
N GLY A 292 -10.22 13.22 7.63
CA GLY A 292 -8.98 13.89 8.02
C GLY A 292 -7.70 13.07 7.78
N LEU A 293 -7.80 11.78 7.45
CA LEU A 293 -6.63 10.93 7.25
C LEU A 293 -5.89 11.25 5.96
N TYR A 294 -6.61 11.42 4.85
CA TYR A 294 -6.01 11.76 3.56
C TYR A 294 -5.25 13.10 3.66
N GLU A 295 -5.87 14.10 4.25
CA GLU A 295 -5.29 15.43 4.47
C GLU A 295 -4.04 15.36 5.33
N TYR A 296 -4.03 14.49 6.35
CA TYR A 296 -2.85 14.25 7.17
C TYR A 296 -1.69 13.71 6.33
N PHE A 297 -1.91 12.71 5.49
CA PHE A 297 -0.88 12.17 4.59
C PHE A 297 -0.40 13.20 3.55
N ILE A 298 -1.32 13.95 2.95
CA ILE A 298 -1.01 14.97 1.93
C ILE A 298 -0.21 16.14 2.50
N SER A 299 -0.43 16.48 3.77
CA SER A 299 0.26 17.61 4.42
C SER A 299 1.79 17.52 4.40
N PHE A 300 2.34 16.32 4.17
CA PHE A 300 3.77 16.07 4.07
C PHE A 300 4.36 16.25 2.67
N LEU A 301 3.53 16.32 1.63
CA LEU A 301 3.96 16.35 0.22
C LEU A 301 4.18 17.78 -0.33
N ASN A 302 3.93 18.83 0.46
CA ASN A 302 3.82 20.23 -0.02
C ASN A 302 2.82 20.39 -1.18
N GLU A 303 1.81 19.52 -1.23
CA GLU A 303 0.74 19.53 -2.22
C GLU A 303 -0.56 19.97 -1.54
N GLU A 304 -1.42 20.66 -2.29
CA GLU A 304 -2.79 20.89 -1.84
C GLU A 304 -3.61 19.58 -2.01
N PRO A 305 -4.51 19.25 -1.08
CA PRO A 305 -5.40 18.09 -1.23
C PRO A 305 -6.17 18.16 -2.55
N ASP A 306 -6.25 17.03 -3.26
CA ASP A 306 -6.99 16.96 -4.52
C ASP A 306 -8.47 17.27 -4.26
N ALA A 307 -8.99 18.34 -4.86
CA ALA A 307 -10.36 18.78 -4.66
C ALA A 307 -11.40 17.71 -5.04
N THR A 308 -11.08 16.84 -6.00
CA THR A 308 -11.93 15.71 -6.43
C THR A 308 -12.00 14.66 -5.32
N VAL A 309 -10.86 14.28 -4.77
CA VAL A 309 -10.77 13.34 -3.64
C VAL A 309 -11.43 13.93 -2.40
N MET A 310 -11.19 15.22 -2.11
CA MET A 310 -11.82 15.92 -1.00
C MET A 310 -13.34 16.01 -1.14
N ASN A 311 -13.87 16.18 -2.36
CA ASN A 311 -15.31 16.12 -2.61
C ASN A 311 -15.88 14.72 -2.36
N MET A 312 -15.15 13.66 -2.71
CA MET A 312 -15.55 12.28 -2.38
C MET A 312 -15.52 12.02 -0.86
N LEU A 313 -14.61 12.67 -0.13
CA LEU A 313 -14.40 12.50 1.31
C LEU A 313 -15.34 13.34 2.20
N SER A 314 -15.87 14.45 1.68
CA SER A 314 -16.48 15.51 2.50
C SER A 314 -17.94 15.28 2.89
N ASP A 315 -18.61 14.23 2.39
CA ASP A 315 -19.96 13.91 2.84
C ASP A 315 -20.29 12.39 2.83
N PRO A 316 -20.14 11.69 3.96
CA PRO A 316 -20.59 10.31 4.10
C PRO A 316 -22.13 10.16 4.15
N GLU A 317 -22.91 11.24 4.33
CA GLU A 317 -24.38 11.19 4.24
C GLU A 317 -24.92 11.48 2.82
N ASP A 318 -24.12 12.11 1.95
CA ASP A 318 -24.49 12.46 0.56
C ASP A 318 -23.76 11.62 -0.51
N THR A 319 -22.86 10.72 -0.11
CA THR A 319 -22.34 9.69 -1.01
C THR A 319 -23.39 8.58 -1.16
N ASP A 320 -23.95 8.45 -2.37
CA ASP A 320 -24.86 7.36 -2.77
C ASP A 320 -24.12 6.02 -2.81
N MET A 321 -23.68 5.58 -1.62
CA MET A 321 -22.94 4.35 -1.42
C MET A 321 -23.85 3.17 -1.76
N PRO A 322 -23.38 2.22 -2.58
CA PRO A 322 -24.09 0.99 -2.85
C PRO A 322 -24.56 0.29 -1.57
N VAL A 323 -25.86 0.01 -1.50
CA VAL A 323 -26.50 -0.71 -0.40
C VAL A 323 -26.72 -2.17 -0.83
N LEU A 324 -26.17 -3.08 -0.02
CA LEU A 324 -26.35 -4.51 -0.24
C LEU A 324 -27.74 -4.97 0.21
N SER A 325 -28.35 -5.82 -0.60
CA SER A 325 -29.59 -6.53 -0.30
C SER A 325 -29.51 -7.97 -0.82
N TYR A 326 -30.46 -8.82 -0.46
CA TYR A 326 -30.53 -10.17 -1.03
C TYR A 326 -31.94 -10.70 -1.20
N ARG A 327 -32.09 -11.63 -2.14
CA ARG A 327 -33.27 -12.49 -2.26
C ARG A 327 -32.87 -13.96 -2.32
N VAL A 328 -33.84 -14.83 -2.05
CA VAL A 328 -33.67 -16.28 -2.13
C VAL A 328 -34.53 -16.82 -3.27
N GLU A 329 -33.94 -17.67 -4.08
CA GLU A 329 -34.64 -18.42 -5.13
C GLU A 329 -34.44 -19.92 -4.89
N GLU A 330 -35.49 -20.71 -5.16
CA GLU A 330 -35.46 -22.16 -4.97
C GLU A 330 -35.81 -22.86 -6.28
N GLU A 331 -34.94 -23.76 -6.72
CA GLU A 331 -35.11 -24.57 -7.93
C GLU A 331 -34.73 -26.02 -7.62
N PHE A 332 -35.60 -27.00 -7.91
CA PHE A 332 -35.36 -28.42 -7.63
C PHE A 332 -34.98 -28.74 -6.16
N ASN A 333 -35.56 -28.02 -5.20
CA ASN A 333 -35.22 -28.07 -3.75
C ASN A 333 -33.81 -27.59 -3.41
N PHE A 334 -33.11 -26.93 -4.34
CA PHE A 334 -31.86 -26.23 -4.09
C PHE A 334 -32.13 -24.74 -3.95
N LYS A 335 -31.53 -24.11 -2.94
CA LYS A 335 -31.62 -22.67 -2.73
C LYS A 335 -30.39 -21.99 -3.31
N ARG A 336 -30.61 -20.84 -3.95
CA ARG A 336 -29.58 -19.85 -4.24
C ARG A 336 -29.94 -18.52 -3.61
N TYR A 337 -28.93 -17.84 -3.11
CA TYR A 337 -29.02 -16.52 -2.52
C TYR A 337 -28.42 -15.55 -3.53
N ILE A 338 -29.21 -14.57 -3.95
CA ILE A 338 -28.77 -13.55 -4.89
C ILE A 338 -28.56 -12.28 -4.10
N ILE A 339 -27.29 -11.90 -3.96
CA ILE A 339 -26.87 -10.66 -3.32
C ILE A 339 -26.82 -9.58 -4.39
N GLU A 340 -27.46 -8.43 -4.16
CA GLU A 340 -27.62 -7.35 -5.13
C GLU A 340 -27.31 -5.98 -4.51
N TRP A 341 -26.92 -5.03 -5.35
CA TRP A 341 -26.66 -3.65 -4.93
C TRP A 341 -27.03 -2.65 -6.04
N ASN A 342 -27.30 -1.40 -5.65
CA ASN A 342 -27.38 -0.27 -6.57
C ASN A 342 -25.98 0.13 -7.07
N GLU A 343 -25.91 0.61 -8.31
CA GLU A 343 -24.67 1.21 -8.83
C GLU A 343 -24.38 2.53 -8.12
N ALA A 344 -23.10 2.80 -7.86
CA ALA A 344 -22.64 4.11 -7.41
C ALA A 344 -22.91 5.16 -8.50
N ALA A 345 -23.34 6.36 -8.09
CA ALA A 345 -23.54 7.48 -8.99
C ALA A 345 -22.17 8.00 -9.50
N ALA A 346 -21.78 7.62 -10.72
CA ALA A 346 -20.55 8.05 -11.38
C ALA A 346 -20.77 8.22 -12.89
N GLU A 347 -20.00 9.12 -13.52
CA GLU A 347 -19.94 9.21 -14.98
C GLU A 347 -19.36 7.93 -15.59
N ASP A 348 -19.64 7.65 -16.88
CA ASP A 348 -19.24 6.38 -17.51
C ASP A 348 -17.72 6.11 -17.44
N SER A 349 -16.88 7.15 -17.52
CA SER A 349 -15.42 7.03 -17.40
C SER A 349 -14.92 6.82 -15.97
N GLU A 350 -15.79 7.05 -14.98
CA GLU A 350 -15.50 6.99 -13.55
C GLU A 350 -16.20 5.81 -12.87
N LYS A 351 -16.90 4.97 -13.64
CA LYS A 351 -17.62 3.83 -13.11
C LYS A 351 -16.68 2.87 -12.39
N PRO A 352 -16.96 2.54 -11.12
CA PRO A 352 -16.08 1.70 -10.35
C PRO A 352 -16.24 0.23 -10.75
N VAL A 353 -15.24 -0.56 -10.36
CA VAL A 353 -15.33 -2.01 -10.28
C VAL A 353 -15.81 -2.40 -8.89
N TYR A 354 -16.78 -3.31 -8.81
CA TYR A 354 -17.28 -3.82 -7.55
C TYR A 354 -16.70 -5.20 -7.27
N THR A 355 -16.30 -5.45 -6.03
CA THR A 355 -15.91 -6.79 -5.57
C THR A 355 -16.69 -7.14 -4.32
N LEU A 356 -17.59 -8.11 -4.46
CA LEU A 356 -18.31 -8.66 -3.32
C LEU A 356 -17.43 -9.70 -2.63
N VAL A 357 -17.21 -9.52 -1.33
CA VAL A 357 -16.52 -10.49 -0.46
C VAL A 357 -17.47 -10.94 0.65
N ALA A 358 -17.21 -12.12 1.21
CA ALA A 358 -17.88 -12.62 2.39
C ALA A 358 -16.87 -12.87 3.51
N PHE A 359 -17.29 -12.65 4.74
CA PHE A 359 -16.58 -13.01 5.96
C PHE A 359 -17.34 -14.13 6.67
N ASP A 360 -16.62 -15.19 7.03
CA ASP A 360 -17.18 -16.25 7.84
C ASP A 360 -16.99 -16.03 9.35
N ASN A 361 -17.50 -16.96 10.15
CA ASN A 361 -17.41 -16.90 11.62
C ASN A 361 -15.96 -16.96 12.15
N GLU A 362 -14.99 -17.40 11.34
CA GLU A 362 -13.56 -17.39 11.66
C GLU A 362 -12.90 -16.07 11.19
N ASN A 363 -13.69 -15.12 10.70
CA ASN A 363 -13.27 -13.85 10.11
C ASN A 363 -12.36 -14.04 8.89
N ARG A 364 -12.55 -15.12 8.13
CA ARG A 364 -11.83 -15.36 6.87
C ARG A 364 -12.55 -14.68 5.72
N LEU A 365 -11.78 -13.96 4.90
CA LEU A 365 -12.29 -13.31 3.69
C LEU A 365 -12.40 -14.31 2.54
N ILE A 366 -13.54 -14.30 1.86
CA ILE A 366 -13.84 -15.15 0.71
C ILE A 366 -14.36 -14.25 -0.42
N PRO A 367 -13.61 -14.08 -1.52
CA PRO A 367 -14.12 -13.34 -2.67
C PRO A 367 -15.29 -14.08 -3.32
N ILE A 368 -16.37 -13.37 -3.61
CA ILE A 368 -17.55 -13.95 -4.25
C ILE A 368 -17.52 -13.64 -5.74
N LYS A 369 -17.43 -12.36 -6.09
CA LYS A 369 -17.53 -11.92 -7.49
C LYS A 369 -16.95 -10.53 -7.69
N THR A 370 -16.29 -10.34 -8.83
CA THR A 370 -15.94 -9.03 -9.37
C THR A 370 -16.91 -8.65 -10.49
N VAL A 371 -17.47 -7.45 -10.43
CA VAL A 371 -18.42 -6.89 -11.40
C VAL A 371 -17.82 -5.63 -12.01
N PHE A 372 -17.59 -5.66 -13.32
CA PHE A 372 -17.02 -4.55 -14.08
C PHE A 372 -18.11 -3.61 -14.61
N PRO A 373 -17.77 -2.35 -14.98
CA PRO A 373 -18.72 -1.42 -15.57
C PRO A 373 -19.53 -2.02 -16.72
N GLY A 374 -20.87 -1.88 -16.65
CA GLY A 374 -21.82 -2.41 -17.63
C GLY A 374 -22.28 -3.85 -17.37
N GLU A 375 -21.70 -4.55 -16.40
CA GLU A 375 -22.21 -5.83 -15.92
C GLU A 375 -23.31 -5.63 -14.86
N LYS A 376 -24.17 -6.64 -14.68
CA LYS A 376 -25.24 -6.58 -13.69
C LYS A 376 -24.67 -6.71 -12.27
N THR A 377 -25.13 -5.83 -11.37
CA THR A 377 -24.73 -5.72 -9.96
C THR A 377 -25.38 -6.76 -9.04
N PHE A 378 -25.05 -8.04 -9.28
CA PHE A 378 -25.43 -9.12 -8.38
C PHE A 378 -24.38 -10.22 -8.33
N ALA A 379 -24.39 -11.00 -7.26
CA ALA A 379 -23.65 -12.24 -7.12
C ALA A 379 -24.54 -13.37 -6.61
N VAL A 380 -24.22 -14.61 -7.00
CA VAL A 380 -24.96 -15.80 -6.59
C VAL A 380 -24.15 -16.62 -5.59
N VAL A 381 -24.77 -16.98 -4.48
CA VAL A 381 -24.22 -17.83 -3.41
C VAL A 381 -25.12 -19.04 -3.18
N GLY A 382 -24.54 -20.19 -2.85
CA GLY A 382 -25.23 -21.45 -2.58
C GLY A 382 -25.22 -22.39 -3.77
N THR A 383 -26.39 -22.91 -4.16
CA THR A 383 -26.48 -23.95 -5.19
C THR A 383 -27.18 -23.47 -6.45
N VAL A 384 -26.52 -23.63 -7.61
CA VAL A 384 -27.11 -23.39 -8.93
C VAL A 384 -27.33 -24.72 -9.66
N THR A 385 -28.41 -24.78 -10.44
CA THR A 385 -28.80 -25.97 -11.21
C THR A 385 -28.77 -25.72 -12.71
N GLN A 386 -28.45 -26.75 -13.48
CA GLN A 386 -28.49 -26.74 -14.94
C GLN A 386 -29.10 -28.04 -15.45
N ILE A 387 -30.02 -27.94 -16.40
CA ILE A 387 -30.58 -29.10 -17.11
C ILE A 387 -29.74 -29.36 -18.35
N ILE A 388 -29.18 -30.56 -18.45
CA ILE A 388 -28.49 -31.03 -19.65
C ILE A 388 -29.11 -32.38 -20.02
N ASP A 389 -29.70 -32.44 -21.22
CA ASP A 389 -30.53 -33.55 -21.70
C ASP A 389 -31.67 -33.91 -20.72
N SER A 390 -31.57 -35.06 -20.05
CA SER A 390 -32.54 -35.55 -19.06
C SER A 390 -32.02 -35.53 -17.63
N TYR A 391 -30.88 -34.88 -17.38
CA TYR A 391 -30.23 -34.82 -16.07
C TYR A 391 -30.19 -33.40 -15.53
N ILE A 392 -30.39 -33.28 -14.22
CA ILE A 392 -30.18 -32.05 -13.47
C ILE A 392 -28.78 -32.12 -12.87
N TYR A 393 -27.92 -31.21 -13.29
CA TYR A 393 -26.62 -30.97 -12.70
C TYR A 393 -26.74 -29.83 -11.69
N TYR A 394 -25.98 -29.91 -10.61
CA TYR A 394 -25.92 -28.85 -9.61
C TYR A 394 -24.48 -28.52 -9.25
N TYR A 395 -24.24 -27.25 -8.93
CA TYR A 395 -22.95 -26.71 -8.51
C TYR A 395 -23.18 -25.92 -7.24
N GLN A 396 -22.37 -26.17 -6.21
CA GLN A 396 -22.52 -25.56 -4.88
C GLN A 396 -21.19 -25.00 -4.38
N ASP A 397 -21.17 -23.75 -3.93
CA ASP A 397 -19.99 -23.17 -3.29
C ASP A 397 -19.81 -23.67 -1.84
N GLY A 398 -20.89 -24.12 -1.20
CA GLY A 398 -20.92 -24.56 0.20
C GLY A 398 -20.94 -23.41 1.21
N LEU A 399 -21.22 -22.19 0.74
CA LEU A 399 -21.29 -20.95 1.54
C LEU A 399 -22.72 -20.70 2.07
N ASP A 400 -23.69 -21.54 1.71
CA ASP A 400 -25.10 -21.46 2.11
C ASP A 400 -25.39 -22.11 3.47
N ARG A 401 -24.45 -22.00 4.43
CA ARG A 401 -24.59 -22.58 5.77
C ARG A 401 -24.17 -21.60 6.86
N GLY A 402 -24.97 -21.52 7.91
CA GLY A 402 -24.67 -20.66 9.06
C GLY A 402 -24.98 -19.19 8.75
N SER A 403 -24.05 -18.30 9.06
CA SER A 403 -24.15 -16.87 8.78
C SER A 403 -22.88 -16.41 8.09
N LEU A 404 -23.01 -15.50 7.13
CA LEU A 404 -21.90 -14.79 6.50
C LEU A 404 -22.21 -13.29 6.50
N ASP A 405 -21.18 -12.48 6.70
CA ASP A 405 -21.24 -11.03 6.53
C ASP A 405 -20.67 -10.68 5.16
N PHE A 406 -21.45 -9.99 4.33
CA PHE A 406 -21.05 -9.60 2.98
C PHE A 406 -20.64 -8.13 2.96
N ARG A 407 -19.52 -7.83 2.31
CA ARG A 407 -19.03 -6.47 2.08
C ARG A 407 -18.79 -6.25 0.60
N LEU A 408 -19.13 -5.06 0.12
CA LEU A 408 -18.83 -4.63 -1.23
C LEU A 408 -17.65 -3.66 -1.20
N TYR A 409 -16.54 -4.03 -1.82
CA TYR A 409 -15.48 -3.07 -2.15
C TYR A 409 -15.78 -2.41 -3.48
N ILE A 410 -15.63 -1.09 -3.53
CA ILE A 410 -15.93 -0.25 -4.68
C ILE A 410 -14.61 0.43 -5.07
N GLN A 411 -14.01 -0.04 -6.15
CA GLN A 411 -12.72 0.43 -6.62
C GLN A 411 -12.90 1.35 -7.83
N TYR A 412 -12.49 2.61 -7.71
CA TYR A 412 -12.56 3.62 -8.76
C TYR A 412 -11.35 3.53 -9.71
N PRO A 413 -11.44 4.10 -10.93
CA PRO A 413 -10.38 3.98 -11.94
C PRO A 413 -9.00 4.53 -11.54
N ASP A 414 -8.95 5.45 -10.59
CA ASP A 414 -7.71 6.02 -10.01
C ASP A 414 -7.09 5.11 -8.93
N GLY A 415 -7.74 4.00 -8.60
CA GLY A 415 -7.33 3.05 -7.56
C GLY A 415 -7.86 3.40 -6.17
N TRP A 416 -8.62 4.48 -6.02
CA TRP A 416 -9.34 4.76 -4.78
C TRP A 416 -10.33 3.63 -4.50
N VAL A 417 -10.47 3.25 -3.23
CA VAL A 417 -11.33 2.15 -2.83
C VAL A 417 -12.15 2.52 -1.62
N THR A 418 -13.45 2.25 -1.65
CA THR A 418 -14.37 2.40 -0.50
C THR A 418 -15.06 1.07 -0.22
N ALA A 419 -15.67 0.94 0.95
CA ALA A 419 -16.44 -0.24 1.34
C ALA A 419 -17.88 0.13 1.69
N SER A 420 -18.84 -0.70 1.28
CA SER A 420 -20.21 -0.62 1.78
C SER A 420 -20.30 -1.01 3.26
N GLU A 421 -21.43 -0.70 3.89
CA GLU A 421 -21.85 -1.38 5.11
C GLU A 421 -22.01 -2.90 4.86
N ASP A 422 -21.80 -3.68 5.93
CA ASP A 422 -21.88 -5.13 5.86
C ASP A 422 -23.35 -5.61 5.84
N LEU A 423 -23.64 -6.61 5.00
CA LEU A 423 -24.91 -7.33 4.97
C LEU A 423 -24.76 -8.71 5.59
N THR A 424 -25.33 -8.93 6.78
CA THR A 424 -25.41 -10.25 7.38
C THR A 424 -26.51 -11.10 6.74
N VAL A 425 -26.16 -12.26 6.20
CA VAL A 425 -27.12 -13.24 5.67
C VAL A 425 -27.07 -14.51 6.51
N ASN A 426 -28.23 -14.86 7.10
CA ASN A 426 -28.42 -16.11 7.82
C ASN A 426 -29.01 -17.16 6.87
N PHE A 427 -28.27 -18.24 6.64
CA PHE A 427 -28.66 -19.33 5.75
C PHE A 427 -29.43 -20.40 6.53
N ASN A 428 -30.66 -20.69 6.08
CA ASN A 428 -31.60 -21.63 6.70
C ASN A 428 -31.79 -22.93 5.91
#